data_AF-A3D7B2-F1
#
_entry.id   AF-A3D7B2-F1
#
_cell.length_a   1.000
_cell.length_b   1.000
_cell.length_c   1.000
_cell.angle_alpha   90.00
_cell.angle_beta   90.00
_cell.angle_gamma   90.00
#
_symmetry.space_group_name_H-M   'P 1'
#
loop_
_entity.id
_entity.type
_entity.pdbx_description
1 polymer ?
#
loop_
_entity_poly.entity_id
_entity_poly.type
_entity_poly.pdbx_seq_one_letter_code
_entity_poly.pdbx_strand_id
1 'polypeptide(L)'
;MPGHRITDQQIRLFMSKRKDHLQVTAASKAGISERSARRIESGQRQLGPSKPRNYRTRTDPLELVWDPVVLPLLQLSDTITPVGVFDYLCEEYSDVFAVTLRRTLERRIQKWRQINGQDKEVIFRQVKEFGQLGIMDFTWADFIVTIRGTTLKHRFFNYRLPASGWSYVQVVYGGESFVAVATGLQNAFEQSNGVPQEVRTDSLSAAYKNHSNETLFTAFFKTVVA
;
A
#
# COMPACT_ATOMS: atom_id res chain seq x y z
N MET A 1 3.39 1.41 -31.96
CA MET A 1 4.31 0.25 -31.88
C MET A 1 3.51 -1.03 -31.78
N PRO A 2 3.81 -2.07 -32.59
CA PRO A 2 3.16 -3.37 -32.45
C PRO A 2 3.44 -3.97 -31.05
N GLY A 3 2.46 -4.66 -30.49
CA GLY A 3 2.60 -5.43 -29.25
C GLY A 3 2.36 -4.70 -27.93
N HIS A 4 2.30 -3.36 -27.91
CA HIS A 4 2.07 -2.61 -26.66
C HIS A 4 0.58 -2.36 -26.42
N ARG A 5 0.11 -2.64 -25.20
CA ARG A 5 -1.28 -2.38 -24.79
C ARG A 5 -1.49 -0.87 -24.62
N ILE A 6 -2.62 -0.37 -25.11
CA ILE A 6 -3.02 1.03 -24.94
C ILE A 6 -3.24 1.31 -23.45
N THR A 7 -2.51 2.28 -22.93
CA THR A 7 -2.58 2.70 -21.53
C THR A 7 -3.79 3.60 -21.26
N ASP A 8 -4.23 3.67 -20.02
CA ASP A 8 -5.35 4.54 -19.63
C ASP A 8 -4.99 6.02 -19.81
N GLN A 9 -3.72 6.41 -19.65
CA GLN A 9 -3.24 7.75 -19.94
C GLN A 9 -3.41 8.11 -21.42
N GLN A 10 -3.08 7.20 -22.33
CA GLN A 10 -3.28 7.40 -23.77
C GLN A 10 -4.77 7.51 -24.12
N ILE A 11 -5.64 6.74 -23.46
CA ILE A 11 -7.10 6.84 -23.65
C ILE A 11 -7.60 8.21 -23.16
N ARG A 12 -7.18 8.69 -21.98
CA ARG A 12 -7.56 10.02 -21.47
C ARG A 12 -7.08 11.13 -22.39
N LEU A 13 -5.84 11.05 -22.85
CA LEU A 13 -5.25 12.03 -23.77
C LEU A 13 -6.00 12.04 -25.11
N PHE A 14 -6.32 10.87 -25.66
CA PHE A 14 -7.14 10.76 -26.85
C PHE A 14 -8.52 11.39 -26.66
N MET A 15 -9.25 11.04 -25.59
CA MET A 15 -10.57 11.59 -25.31
C MET A 15 -10.55 13.12 -25.11
N SER A 16 -9.50 13.65 -24.48
CA SER A 16 -9.29 15.10 -24.35
C SER A 16 -9.08 15.76 -25.72
N LYS A 17 -8.16 15.22 -26.54
CA LYS A 17 -7.84 15.79 -27.87
C LYS A 17 -8.94 15.58 -28.89
N ARG A 18 -9.80 14.57 -28.71
CA ARG A 18 -10.89 14.27 -29.63
C ARG A 18 -12.00 15.32 -29.63
N LYS A 19 -12.11 16.12 -28.54
CA LYS A 19 -13.04 17.26 -28.46
C LYS A 19 -12.75 18.33 -29.50
N ASP A 20 -11.46 18.61 -29.75
CA ASP A 20 -11.00 19.74 -30.56
C ASP A 20 -10.41 19.32 -31.92
N HIS A 21 -10.20 18.02 -32.13
CA HIS A 21 -9.50 17.49 -33.30
C HIS A 21 -10.20 16.28 -33.93
N LEU A 22 -9.96 16.11 -35.23
CA LEU A 22 -10.33 14.91 -35.96
C LEU A 22 -9.69 13.67 -35.34
N GLN A 23 -10.37 12.51 -35.50
CA GLN A 23 -9.95 11.24 -34.92
C GLN A 23 -8.48 10.90 -35.22
N VAL A 24 -8.05 11.08 -36.47
CA VAL A 24 -6.67 10.79 -36.92
C VAL A 24 -5.65 11.65 -36.16
N THR A 25 -5.91 12.95 -36.06
CA THR A 25 -5.04 13.91 -35.38
C THR A 25 -5.00 13.65 -33.87
N ALA A 26 -6.15 13.38 -33.25
CA ALA A 26 -6.22 13.03 -31.84
C ALA A 26 -5.52 11.70 -31.54
N ALA A 27 -5.65 10.70 -32.42
CA ALA A 27 -4.98 9.41 -32.30
C ALA A 27 -3.46 9.56 -32.40
N SER A 28 -2.98 10.32 -33.38
CA SER A 28 -1.56 10.63 -33.55
C SER A 28 -0.99 11.36 -32.32
N LYS A 29 -1.68 12.40 -31.83
CA LYS A 29 -1.30 13.13 -30.61
C LYS A 29 -1.28 12.26 -29.36
N ALA A 30 -2.11 11.23 -29.29
CA ALA A 30 -2.17 10.27 -28.20
C ALA A 30 -1.23 9.06 -28.39
N GLY A 31 -0.48 9.00 -29.49
CA GLY A 31 0.44 7.89 -29.79
C GLY A 31 -0.26 6.56 -30.04
N ILE A 32 -1.50 6.57 -30.55
CA ILE A 32 -2.30 5.37 -30.84
C ILE A 32 -2.65 5.28 -32.33
N SER A 33 -2.89 4.06 -32.82
CA SER A 33 -3.35 3.85 -34.20
C SER A 33 -4.78 4.34 -34.41
N GLU A 34 -5.15 4.72 -35.63
CA GLU A 34 -6.54 5.05 -35.98
C GLU A 34 -7.52 3.91 -35.66
N ARG A 35 -7.11 2.66 -35.89
CA ARG A 35 -7.91 1.48 -35.54
C ARG A 35 -8.18 1.40 -34.04
N SER A 36 -7.19 1.75 -33.22
CA SER A 36 -7.31 1.83 -31.77
C SER A 36 -8.25 2.97 -31.35
N ALA A 37 -8.15 4.13 -31.99
CA ALA A 37 -9.03 5.26 -31.75
C ALA A 37 -10.51 4.92 -32.06
N ARG A 38 -10.77 4.24 -33.19
CA ARG A 38 -12.12 3.72 -33.53
C ARG A 38 -12.64 2.75 -32.47
N ARG A 39 -11.77 1.90 -31.90
CA ARG A 39 -12.15 0.97 -30.81
C ARG A 39 -12.47 1.69 -29.50
N ILE A 40 -11.82 2.82 -29.23
CA ILE A 40 -12.10 3.66 -28.07
C ILE A 40 -13.44 4.38 -28.25
N GLU A 41 -13.69 4.95 -29.42
CA GLU A 41 -14.96 5.65 -29.73
C GLU A 41 -16.16 4.71 -29.75
N SER A 42 -16.02 3.49 -30.30
CA SER A 42 -17.07 2.46 -30.30
C SER A 42 -17.27 1.78 -28.94
N GLY A 43 -16.55 2.19 -27.90
CA GLY A 43 -16.68 1.63 -26.56
C GLY A 43 -16.09 0.24 -26.36
N GLN A 44 -15.41 -0.34 -27.36
CA GLN A 44 -14.73 -1.64 -27.26
C GLN A 44 -13.49 -1.58 -26.35
N ARG A 45 -12.85 -0.42 -26.22
CA ARG A 45 -11.77 -0.16 -25.26
C ARG A 45 -12.11 1.08 -24.44
N GLN A 46 -12.27 0.90 -23.13
CA GLN A 46 -12.58 1.97 -22.18
C GLN A 46 -11.46 2.11 -21.15
N LEU A 47 -11.55 3.18 -20.36
CA LEU A 47 -10.70 3.38 -19.18
C LEU A 47 -10.88 2.19 -18.23
N GLY A 48 -9.77 1.70 -17.67
CA GLY A 48 -9.77 0.59 -16.75
C GLY A 48 -9.41 -0.77 -17.37
N PRO A 49 -9.49 -1.84 -16.55
CA PRO A 49 -9.13 -3.17 -16.98
C PRO A 49 -10.03 -3.62 -18.13
N SER A 50 -9.44 -4.23 -19.16
CA SER A 50 -10.23 -4.91 -20.18
C SER A 50 -11.05 -6.00 -19.52
N LYS A 51 -12.25 -6.26 -20.02
CA LYS A 51 -13.03 -7.42 -19.60
C LYS A 51 -12.13 -8.67 -19.69
N PRO A 52 -12.10 -9.52 -18.63
CA PRO A 52 -11.34 -10.75 -18.66
C PRO A 52 -11.86 -11.66 -19.77
N ARG A 53 -10.99 -12.49 -20.34
CA ARG A 53 -11.41 -13.53 -21.29
C ARG A 53 -12.13 -14.62 -20.51
N ASN A 54 -13.37 -14.93 -20.89
CA ASN A 54 -14.18 -15.97 -20.24
C ASN A 54 -13.96 -17.37 -20.82
N TYR A 55 -13.22 -17.51 -21.93
CA TYR A 55 -12.95 -18.80 -22.55
C TYR A 55 -11.50 -19.22 -22.34
N ARG A 56 -11.29 -20.52 -22.10
CA ARG A 56 -9.98 -21.16 -22.20
C ARG A 56 -9.76 -21.61 -23.64
N THR A 57 -8.54 -21.45 -24.15
CA THR A 57 -8.18 -21.91 -25.50
C THR A 57 -7.98 -23.43 -25.56
N ARG A 58 -7.80 -24.09 -24.41
CA ARG A 58 -7.62 -25.54 -24.28
C ARG A 58 -8.31 -26.06 -23.02
N THR A 59 -8.81 -27.28 -23.06
CA THR A 59 -9.30 -28.03 -21.90
C THR A 59 -8.15 -28.21 -20.90
N ASP A 60 -8.47 -28.18 -19.61
CA ASP A 60 -7.47 -28.25 -18.55
C ASP A 60 -7.06 -29.71 -18.32
N PRO A 61 -5.79 -30.07 -18.58
CA PRO A 61 -5.35 -31.45 -18.49
C PRO A 61 -5.29 -31.97 -17.05
N LEU A 62 -5.34 -31.08 -16.04
CA LEU A 62 -5.27 -31.46 -14.63
C LEU A 62 -6.66 -31.56 -13.98
N GLU A 63 -7.73 -31.18 -14.67
CA GLU A 63 -9.08 -31.05 -14.09
C GLU A 63 -9.58 -32.36 -13.48
N LEU A 64 -9.34 -33.50 -14.14
CA LEU A 64 -9.79 -34.82 -13.69
C LEU A 64 -9.11 -35.30 -12.39
N VAL A 65 -7.87 -34.88 -12.13
CA VAL A 65 -7.09 -35.37 -10.97
C VAL A 65 -6.92 -34.33 -9.87
N TRP A 66 -7.17 -33.05 -10.18
CA TRP A 66 -6.85 -31.95 -9.27
C TRP A 66 -7.64 -32.04 -7.97
N ASP A 67 -8.97 -32.06 -8.06
CA ASP A 67 -9.85 -32.13 -6.89
C ASP A 67 -9.86 -33.51 -6.20
N PRO A 68 -9.93 -34.65 -6.91
CA PRO A 68 -10.04 -35.95 -6.23
C PRO A 68 -8.70 -36.50 -5.69
N VAL A 69 -7.56 -36.08 -6.24
CA VAL A 69 -6.26 -36.68 -5.90
C VAL A 69 -5.29 -35.64 -5.35
N VAL A 70 -5.02 -34.58 -6.11
CA VAL A 70 -3.97 -33.62 -5.75
C VAL A 70 -4.34 -32.80 -4.53
N LEU A 71 -5.57 -32.29 -4.44
CA LEU A 71 -6.01 -31.49 -3.30
C LEU A 71 -5.95 -32.26 -1.97
N PRO A 72 -6.48 -33.50 -1.86
CA PRO A 72 -6.34 -34.30 -0.64
C PRO A 72 -4.89 -34.51 -0.21
N LEU A 73 -3.99 -34.81 -1.15
CA LEU A 73 -2.56 -35.00 -0.85
C LEU A 73 -1.95 -33.71 -0.29
N LEU A 74 -2.25 -32.57 -0.89
CA LEU A 74 -1.74 -31.28 -0.43
C LEU A 74 -2.31 -30.86 0.93
N GLN A 75 -3.56 -31.24 1.24
CA GLN A 75 -4.19 -30.97 2.53
C GLN A 75 -3.68 -31.90 3.64
N LEU A 76 -3.32 -33.14 3.31
CA LEU A 76 -2.79 -34.10 4.27
C LEU A 76 -1.39 -33.72 4.75
N SER A 77 -0.58 -33.12 3.87
CA SER A 77 0.79 -32.74 4.21
C SER A 77 1.30 -31.54 3.41
N ASP A 78 1.68 -30.50 4.16
CA ASP A 78 2.34 -29.30 3.62
C ASP A 78 3.76 -29.57 3.12
N THR A 79 4.40 -30.68 3.54
CA THR A 79 5.80 -31.00 3.23
C THR A 79 5.97 -31.75 1.92
N ILE A 80 4.90 -32.33 1.37
CA ILE A 80 4.96 -33.06 0.09
C ILE A 80 5.56 -32.16 -0.99
N THR A 81 6.48 -32.68 -1.79
CA THR A 81 7.05 -31.88 -2.88
C THR A 81 6.14 -31.94 -4.10
N PRO A 82 6.03 -30.84 -4.88
CA PRO A 82 5.31 -30.87 -6.16
C PRO A 82 5.83 -31.94 -7.13
N VAL A 83 7.12 -32.29 -7.03
CA VAL A 83 7.74 -33.38 -7.79
C VAL A 83 7.21 -34.75 -7.33
N GLY A 84 7.12 -34.98 -6.02
CA GLY A 84 6.54 -36.23 -5.50
C GLY A 84 5.07 -36.42 -5.88
N VAL A 85 4.27 -35.34 -5.91
CA VAL A 85 2.90 -35.40 -6.44
C VAL A 85 2.91 -35.76 -7.94
N PHE A 86 3.85 -35.21 -8.69
CA PHE A 86 3.98 -35.50 -10.11
C PHE A 86 4.35 -36.97 -10.36
N ASP A 87 5.33 -37.50 -9.63
CA ASP A 87 5.79 -38.88 -9.77
C ASP A 87 4.65 -39.86 -9.43
N TYR A 88 3.90 -39.61 -8.35
CA TYR A 88 2.70 -40.37 -7.99
C TYR A 88 1.64 -40.37 -9.10
N LEU A 89 1.39 -39.21 -9.73
CA LEU A 89 0.44 -39.12 -10.84
C LEU A 89 0.93 -39.85 -12.10
N CYS A 90 2.24 -39.89 -12.34
CA CYS A 90 2.80 -40.65 -13.46
C CYS A 90 2.73 -42.16 -13.23
N GLU A 91 2.83 -42.62 -11.97
CA GLU A 91 2.70 -44.04 -11.61
C GLU A 91 1.25 -44.52 -11.68
N GLU A 92 0.31 -43.78 -11.07
CA GLU A 92 -1.09 -44.21 -10.93
C GLU A 92 -2.01 -43.78 -12.09
N TYR A 93 -1.62 -42.74 -12.85
CA TYR A 93 -2.44 -42.14 -13.91
C TYR A 93 -1.63 -41.94 -15.22
N SER A 94 -0.73 -42.87 -15.52
CA SER A 94 0.18 -42.85 -16.68
C SER A 94 -0.48 -42.50 -18.02
N ASP A 95 -1.73 -42.92 -18.19
CA ASP A 95 -2.49 -42.81 -19.44
C ASP A 95 -2.96 -41.36 -19.72
N VAL A 96 -3.02 -40.54 -18.66
CA VAL A 96 -3.54 -39.17 -18.67
C VAL A 96 -2.40 -38.14 -18.50
N PHE A 97 -1.30 -38.52 -17.86
CA PHE A 97 -0.23 -37.59 -17.48
C PHE A 97 1.01 -37.65 -18.37
N ALA A 98 1.08 -36.73 -19.34
CA ALA A 98 2.30 -36.47 -20.10
C ALA A 98 3.34 -35.68 -19.27
N VAL A 99 4.62 -35.97 -19.47
CA VAL A 99 5.76 -35.29 -18.83
C VAL A 99 5.74 -33.77 -19.02
N THR A 100 5.13 -33.29 -20.10
CA THR A 100 4.96 -31.85 -20.40
C THR A 100 4.09 -31.10 -19.39
N LEU A 101 3.28 -31.82 -18.60
CA LEU A 101 2.38 -31.24 -17.60
C LEU A 101 3.04 -30.95 -16.25
N ARG A 102 4.25 -31.48 -16.00
CA ARG A 102 4.97 -31.29 -14.73
C ARG A 102 5.03 -29.83 -14.31
N ARG A 103 5.49 -28.94 -15.21
CA ARG A 103 5.61 -27.51 -14.92
C ARG A 103 4.25 -26.84 -14.67
N THR A 104 3.19 -27.33 -15.29
CA THR A 104 1.82 -26.84 -15.09
C THR A 104 1.31 -27.24 -13.71
N LEU A 105 1.54 -28.49 -13.31
CA LEU A 105 1.19 -29.01 -11.99
C LEU A 105 1.97 -28.27 -10.90
N GLU A 106 3.29 -28.18 -11.01
CA GLU A 106 4.15 -27.48 -10.04
C GLU A 106 3.68 -26.04 -9.79
N ARG A 107 3.37 -25.30 -10.86
CA ARG A 107 2.85 -23.93 -10.78
C ARG A 107 1.48 -23.87 -10.10
N ARG A 108 0.60 -24.83 -10.39
CA ARG A 108 -0.75 -24.87 -9.80
C ARG A 108 -0.69 -25.19 -8.32
N ILE A 109 0.16 -26.14 -7.91
CA ILE A 109 0.44 -26.48 -6.51
C ILE A 109 1.02 -25.26 -5.77
N GLN A 110 2.02 -24.59 -6.36
CA GLN A 110 2.62 -23.41 -5.74
C GLN A 110 1.61 -22.28 -5.56
N LYS A 111 0.76 -22.03 -6.55
CA LYS A 111 -0.32 -21.03 -6.45
C LYS A 111 -1.35 -21.42 -5.38
N TRP A 112 -1.70 -22.68 -5.28
CA TRP A 112 -2.61 -23.17 -4.24
C TRP A 112 -2.02 -22.98 -2.84
N ARG A 113 -0.73 -23.32 -2.65
CA ARG A 113 -0.01 -23.12 -1.37
C ARG A 113 0.15 -21.65 -0.99
N GLN A 114 0.23 -20.74 -1.94
CA GLN A 114 0.25 -19.30 -1.65
C GLN A 114 -1.06 -18.79 -1.07
N ILE A 115 -2.18 -19.46 -1.37
CA ILE A 115 -3.52 -19.05 -0.94
C ILE A 115 -3.98 -19.83 0.30
N ASN A 116 -3.59 -21.10 0.40
CA ASN A 116 -4.10 -22.05 1.42
C ASN A 116 -3.01 -22.63 2.32
N GLY A 117 -1.73 -22.34 2.03
CA GLY A 117 -0.64 -22.77 2.89
C GLY A 117 -0.58 -21.94 4.17
N GLN A 118 0.19 -22.41 5.14
CA GLN A 118 0.38 -21.71 6.40
C GLN A 118 0.91 -20.28 6.18
N ASP A 119 0.45 -19.37 7.03
CA ASP A 119 0.92 -17.99 7.02
C ASP A 119 2.43 -17.98 7.21
N LYS A 120 3.12 -17.34 6.26
CA LYS A 120 4.55 -17.10 6.40
C LYS A 120 4.73 -15.97 7.40
N GLU A 121 5.59 -16.18 8.38
CA GLU A 121 6.00 -15.13 9.28
C GLU A 121 6.75 -14.05 8.48
N VAL A 122 6.08 -12.92 8.25
CA VAL A 122 6.68 -11.78 7.54
C VAL A 122 7.29 -10.85 8.58
N ILE A 123 8.61 -10.80 8.63
CA ILE A 123 9.34 -9.90 9.53
C ILE A 123 9.76 -8.65 8.76
N PHE A 124 9.22 -7.49 9.17
CA PHE A 124 9.69 -6.19 8.71
C PHE A 124 10.73 -5.65 9.70
N ARG A 125 12.01 -5.71 9.33
CA ARG A 125 13.08 -5.14 10.16
C ARG A 125 13.00 -3.61 10.12
N GLN A 126 12.70 -3.00 11.26
CA GLN A 126 12.78 -1.54 11.42
C GLN A 126 14.15 -1.17 11.96
N VAL A 127 14.96 -0.48 11.14
CA VAL A 127 16.20 0.17 11.59
C VAL A 127 15.85 1.61 11.95
N LYS A 128 16.23 2.06 13.15
CA LYS A 128 15.97 3.42 13.65
C LYS A 128 17.31 4.11 13.84
N GLU A 129 17.65 5.03 12.95
CA GLU A 129 18.91 5.78 13.05
C GLU A 129 18.80 6.92 14.06
N PHE A 130 19.88 7.17 14.81
CA PHE A 130 19.94 8.27 15.76
C PHE A 130 19.84 9.61 15.03
N GLY A 131 19.00 10.51 15.54
CA GLY A 131 18.79 11.84 14.95
C GLY A 131 18.02 11.84 13.63
N GLN A 132 17.56 10.69 13.11
CA GLN A 132 16.79 10.66 11.87
C GLN A 132 15.33 11.10 12.09
N LEU A 133 14.68 10.56 13.12
CA LEU A 133 13.25 10.74 13.34
C LEU A 133 12.96 11.18 14.78
N GLY A 134 12.14 12.22 14.93
CA GLY A 134 11.39 12.54 16.13
C GLY A 134 9.90 12.30 15.89
N ILE A 135 9.19 11.78 16.88
CA ILE A 135 7.75 11.59 16.83
C ILE A 135 7.13 12.44 17.92
N MET A 136 6.11 13.23 17.58
CA MET A 136 5.33 13.98 18.56
C MET A 136 3.84 13.64 18.50
N ASP A 137 3.19 13.74 19.65
CA ASP A 137 1.75 13.53 19.78
C ASP A 137 1.16 14.32 20.96
N PHE A 138 -0.15 14.50 20.96
CA PHE A 138 -0.90 15.00 22.11
C PHE A 138 -1.69 13.89 22.77
N THR A 139 -1.48 13.70 24.08
CA THR A 139 -2.19 12.68 24.86
C THR A 139 -3.08 13.35 25.90
N TRP A 140 -4.28 12.82 26.08
CA TRP A 140 -5.18 13.25 27.15
C TRP A 140 -4.77 12.59 28.47
N ALA A 141 -4.79 13.37 29.54
CA ALA A 141 -4.70 12.81 30.88
C ALA A 141 -6.01 12.09 31.22
N ASP A 142 -5.91 10.91 31.79
CA ASP A 142 -7.03 10.10 32.28
C ASP A 142 -7.47 10.50 33.70
N PHE A 143 -6.79 11.48 34.31
CA PHE A 143 -7.07 11.99 35.65
C PHE A 143 -7.50 13.46 35.65
N ILE A 144 -8.22 13.85 36.69
CA ILE A 144 -8.72 15.21 36.89
C ILE A 144 -7.80 15.94 37.86
N VAL A 145 -7.28 17.10 37.44
CA VAL A 145 -6.54 18.02 38.29
C VAL A 145 -7.44 19.21 38.62
N THR A 146 -7.49 19.61 39.89
CA THR A 146 -8.21 20.81 40.33
C THR A 146 -7.24 21.83 40.93
N ILE A 147 -7.41 23.10 40.59
CA ILE A 147 -6.68 24.22 41.19
C ILE A 147 -7.71 25.13 41.85
N ARG A 148 -7.58 25.34 43.18
CA ARG A 148 -8.54 26.13 43.98
C ARG A 148 -10.00 25.71 43.78
N GLY A 149 -10.24 24.40 43.69
CA GLY A 149 -11.59 23.83 43.49
C GLY A 149 -12.12 23.90 42.06
N THR A 150 -11.39 24.47 41.10
CA THR A 150 -11.78 24.51 39.68
C THR A 150 -11.06 23.43 38.89
N THR A 151 -11.78 22.66 38.08
CA THR A 151 -11.20 21.63 37.21
C THR A 151 -10.33 22.26 36.12
N LEU A 152 -9.07 21.82 36.06
CA LEU A 152 -8.09 22.26 35.08
C LEU A 152 -8.15 21.35 33.85
N LYS A 153 -8.59 21.91 32.72
CA LYS A 153 -8.48 21.25 31.42
C LYS A 153 -7.01 21.23 30.99
N HIS A 154 -6.41 20.05 30.97
CA HIS A 154 -5.01 19.86 30.62
C HIS A 154 -4.84 18.69 29.66
N ARG A 155 -3.76 18.74 28.89
CA ARG A 155 -3.29 17.67 28.01
C ARG A 155 -1.76 17.59 28.10
N PHE A 156 -1.20 16.51 27.61
CA PHE A 156 0.23 16.36 27.47
C PHE A 156 0.64 16.49 26.01
N PHE A 157 1.63 17.33 25.76
CA PHE A 157 2.45 17.22 24.57
C PHE A 157 3.54 16.19 24.85
N ASN A 158 3.68 15.20 23.98
CA ASN A 158 4.69 14.15 24.06
C ASN A 158 5.58 14.21 22.82
N TYR A 159 6.89 14.10 23.02
CA TYR A 159 7.88 14.00 21.97
C TYR A 159 8.84 12.84 22.27
N ARG A 160 9.23 12.07 21.25
CA ARG A 160 10.08 10.90 21.40
C ARG A 160 11.07 10.75 20.27
N LEU A 161 12.30 10.34 20.61
CA LEU A 161 13.32 9.90 19.66
C LEU A 161 13.33 8.36 19.59
N PRO A 162 12.84 7.73 18.50
CA PRO A 162 12.65 6.28 18.45
C PRO A 162 13.93 5.45 18.53
N ALA A 163 15.07 6.01 18.09
CA ALA A 163 16.37 5.32 18.11
C ALA A 163 16.98 5.23 19.52
N SER A 164 16.88 6.32 20.30
CA SER A 164 17.43 6.38 21.67
C SER A 164 16.42 6.00 22.74
N GLY A 165 15.12 6.04 22.42
CA GLY A 165 14.04 5.86 23.39
C GLY A 165 13.78 7.08 24.27
N TRP A 166 14.58 8.15 24.16
CA TRP A 166 14.43 9.39 24.91
C TRP A 166 13.08 10.05 24.62
N SER A 167 12.46 10.61 25.66
CA SER A 167 11.14 11.24 25.56
C SER A 167 11.06 12.52 26.39
N TYR A 168 10.29 13.48 25.90
CA TYR A 168 9.95 14.72 26.56
C TYR A 168 8.44 14.87 26.66
N VAL A 169 7.96 15.31 27.82
CA VAL A 169 6.54 15.56 28.06
C VAL A 169 6.37 16.92 28.72
N GLN A 170 5.38 17.68 28.27
CA GLN A 170 4.97 18.91 28.94
C GLN A 170 3.46 19.07 29.00
N VAL A 171 3.00 19.77 30.04
CA VAL A 171 1.58 20.11 30.20
C VAL A 171 1.22 21.25 29.24
N VAL A 172 0.12 21.07 28.52
CA VAL A 172 -0.46 22.09 27.67
C VAL A 172 -1.82 22.49 28.22
N TYR A 173 -1.96 23.77 28.53
CA TYR A 173 -3.19 24.38 29.01
C TYR A 173 -3.98 24.89 27.80
N GLY A 174 -4.96 24.09 27.35
CA GLY A 174 -5.77 24.41 26.18
C GLY A 174 -5.94 23.21 25.24
N GLY A 175 -6.15 23.50 23.96
CA GLY A 175 -6.28 22.49 22.90
C GLY A 175 -5.00 22.30 22.09
N GLU A 176 -5.07 21.37 21.14
CA GLU A 176 -4.08 21.25 20.07
C GLU A 176 -4.03 22.56 19.26
N SER A 177 -2.96 23.31 19.47
CA SER A 177 -2.70 24.57 18.79
C SER A 177 -1.28 24.58 18.25
N PHE A 178 -1.03 25.39 17.23
CA PHE A 178 0.32 25.56 16.69
C PHE A 178 1.31 26.02 17.77
N VAL A 179 0.89 26.94 18.64
CA VAL A 179 1.72 27.44 19.74
C VAL A 179 2.14 26.29 20.66
N ALA A 180 1.21 25.41 21.04
CA ALA A 180 1.52 24.25 21.87
C ALA A 180 2.53 23.30 21.21
N VAL A 181 2.43 23.10 19.90
CA VAL A 181 3.39 22.30 19.11
C VAL A 181 4.76 22.97 19.07
N ALA A 182 4.82 24.24 18.70
CA ALA A 182 6.07 24.97 18.53
C ALA A 182 6.85 25.07 19.85
N THR A 183 6.17 25.45 20.94
CA THR A 183 6.78 25.49 22.28
C THR A 183 7.19 24.09 22.75
N GLY A 184 6.38 23.07 22.46
CA GLY A 184 6.71 21.68 22.81
C GLY A 184 7.95 21.16 22.09
N LEU A 185 8.07 21.41 20.80
CA LEU A 185 9.24 21.01 20.02
C LEU A 185 10.48 21.79 20.42
N GLN A 186 10.38 23.12 20.58
CA GLN A 186 11.52 23.94 21.00
C GLN A 186 12.10 23.43 22.33
N ASN A 187 11.25 23.26 23.34
CA ASN A 187 11.70 22.75 24.64
C ASN A 187 12.26 21.32 24.54
N ALA A 188 11.64 20.46 23.72
CA ALA A 188 12.12 19.10 23.51
C ALA A 188 13.51 19.06 22.83
N PHE A 189 13.76 19.94 21.87
CA PHE A 189 15.06 20.04 21.17
C PHE A 189 16.15 20.58 22.08
N GLU A 190 15.84 21.60 22.89
CA GLU A 190 16.76 22.11 23.91
C GLU A 190 17.13 21.00 24.91
N GLN A 191 16.15 20.21 25.38
CA GLN A 191 16.38 19.15 26.37
C GLN A 191 17.07 17.90 25.78
N SER A 192 16.83 17.60 24.50
CA SER A 192 17.52 16.51 23.79
C SER A 192 18.89 16.92 23.24
N ASN A 193 19.23 18.21 23.33
CA ASN A 193 20.47 18.79 22.84
C ASN A 193 20.69 18.53 21.33
N GLY A 194 19.60 18.49 20.55
CA GLY A 194 19.65 18.20 19.12
C GLY A 194 18.29 18.25 18.44
N VAL A 195 18.31 18.41 17.12
CA VAL A 195 17.12 18.44 16.26
C VAL A 195 17.19 17.24 15.31
N PRO A 196 16.15 16.39 15.23
CA PRO A 196 16.14 15.30 14.28
C PRO A 196 15.93 15.81 12.85
N GLN A 197 16.40 15.05 11.85
CA GLN A 197 16.21 15.41 10.43
C GLN A 197 14.73 15.49 10.04
N GLU A 198 13.90 14.65 10.64
CA GLU A 198 12.47 14.63 10.40
C GLU A 198 11.69 14.58 11.71
N VAL A 199 10.62 15.36 11.81
CA VAL A 199 9.63 15.24 12.88
C VAL A 199 8.30 14.82 12.28
N ARG A 200 7.73 13.74 12.80
CA ARG A 200 6.43 13.21 12.38
C ARG A 200 5.39 13.35 13.47
N THR A 201 4.14 13.51 13.01
CA THR A 201 2.93 13.46 13.82
C THR A 201 1.84 12.83 12.96
N ASP A 202 1.09 11.90 13.53
CA ASP A 202 0.17 11.07 12.76
C ASP A 202 -1.21 11.71 12.55
N SER A 203 -1.57 12.74 13.33
CA SER A 203 -2.75 13.59 13.09
C SER A 203 -2.80 14.76 14.07
N LEU A 204 -2.55 15.99 13.61
CA LEU A 204 -2.87 17.19 14.40
C LEU A 204 -4.27 17.67 14.02
N SER A 205 -5.20 17.71 14.97
CA SER A 205 -6.51 18.32 14.72
C SER A 205 -6.40 19.83 14.41
N ALA A 206 -5.27 20.45 14.74
CA ALA A 206 -4.87 21.81 14.33
C ALA A 206 -4.66 21.96 12.80
N ALA A 207 -4.24 20.89 12.10
CA ALA A 207 -4.12 20.90 10.64
C ALA A 207 -5.48 20.73 9.95
N TYR A 208 -6.42 20.02 10.58
CA TYR A 208 -7.70 19.64 9.97
C TYR A 208 -8.79 20.72 10.04
N LYS A 209 -8.85 21.53 11.11
CA LYS A 209 -9.98 22.46 11.34
C LYS A 209 -9.92 23.77 10.55
N ASN A 210 -8.81 24.13 9.94
CA ASN A 210 -8.68 25.36 9.16
C ASN A 210 -8.26 25.03 7.72
N HIS A 211 -9.23 24.76 6.84
CA HIS A 211 -9.00 24.40 5.43
C HIS A 211 -8.23 25.47 4.61
N SER A 212 -8.03 26.68 5.14
CA SER A 212 -7.20 27.74 4.56
C SER A 212 -5.76 27.82 5.11
N ASN A 213 -5.41 26.98 6.10
CA ASN A 213 -4.17 27.11 6.90
C ASN A 213 -3.23 25.89 6.85
N GLU A 214 -3.56 24.80 6.13
CA GLU A 214 -2.67 23.62 6.07
C GLU A 214 -1.30 23.95 5.48
N THR A 215 -1.27 24.78 4.43
CA THR A 215 -0.04 25.30 3.81
C THR A 215 0.72 26.23 4.75
N LEU A 216 0.02 27.04 5.55
CA LEU A 216 0.62 27.96 6.52
C LEU A 216 1.17 27.23 7.73
N PHE A 217 0.44 26.23 8.26
CA PHE A 217 0.93 25.34 9.31
C PHE A 217 2.18 24.60 8.86
N THR A 218 2.19 24.05 7.64
CA THR A 218 3.35 23.36 7.08
C THR A 218 4.54 24.32 6.90
N ALA A 219 4.30 25.55 6.46
CA ALA A 219 5.35 26.56 6.33
C ALA A 219 5.94 26.97 7.68
N PHE A 220 5.10 27.21 8.69
CA PHE A 220 5.56 27.57 10.03
C PHE A 220 6.22 26.39 10.77
N PHE A 221 5.74 25.17 10.53
CA PHE A 221 6.36 23.96 11.07
C PHE A 221 7.78 23.77 10.50
N LYS A 222 7.97 24.01 9.20
CA LYS A 222 9.30 23.99 8.58
C LYS A 222 10.26 25.00 9.21
N THR A 223 9.81 26.19 9.61
CA THR A 223 10.68 27.15 10.32
C THR A 223 11.06 26.72 11.74
N VAL A 224 10.32 25.81 12.37
CA VAL A 224 10.65 25.29 13.71
C VAL A 224 11.60 24.09 13.61
N VAL A 225 11.54 23.34 12.51
CA VAL A 225 12.33 22.11 12.30
C VAL A 225 13.60 22.34 11.48
N ALA A 226 13.68 23.45 10.71
CA ALA A 226 14.87 23.85 9.95
C ALA A 226 15.95 24.46 10.84
#